data_AF-A0A3D0HGK7-F1
#
_entry.id   AF-A0A3D0HGK7-F1
#
_cell.length_a   1.000
_cell.length_b   1.000
_cell.length_c   1.000
_cell.angle_alpha   90.00
_cell.angle_beta   90.00
_cell.angle_gamma   90.00
#
_symmetry.space_group_name_H-M   'P 1'
#
loop_
_entity.id
_entity.type
_entity.pdbx_description
1 polymer ?
#
loop_
_entity_poly.entity_id
_entity_poly.type
_entity_poly.pdbx_seq_one_letter_code
_entity_poly.pdbx_strand_id
1 'polypeptide(L)'
;PDAIVDIATLTGACARALGPQMSGVLGNDQRFVNQVVAAAAATDEQTWQLPLERKYRPAIDSYIADMKNVGGEAGAITAALFLDEFTSGLPWAHLDIAGPMWSDGDAGWLQRGATAYGTRLLINLSEAFKRR
;
A
#
# COMPACT_ATOMS: atom_id res chain seq x y z
N PRO A 1 -15.03 10.32 5.69
CA PRO A 1 -13.66 10.83 5.93
C PRO A 1 -13.21 11.63 4.70
N ASP A 2 -12.24 12.55 4.84
CA ASP A 2 -11.73 13.34 3.70
C ASP A 2 -10.79 12.54 2.79
N ALA A 3 -10.11 11.54 3.36
CA ALA A 3 -9.30 10.54 2.67
C ALA A 3 -9.21 9.26 3.52
N ILE A 4 -8.84 8.14 2.91
CA ILE A 4 -8.65 6.84 3.56
C ILE A 4 -7.23 6.35 3.26
N VAL A 5 -6.45 6.09 4.30
CA VAL A 5 -5.20 5.34 4.16
C VAL A 5 -5.34 4.03 4.93
N ASP A 6 -5.00 2.92 4.28
CA ASP A 6 -4.85 1.64 4.94
C ASP A 6 -3.44 1.08 4.72
N ILE A 7 -3.04 0.17 5.61
CA ILE A 7 -1.70 -0.40 5.65
C ILE A 7 -1.82 -1.87 6.03
N ALA A 8 -1.13 -2.74 5.28
CA ALA A 8 -1.13 -4.16 5.58
C ALA A 8 0.11 -4.87 5.02
N THR A 9 0.52 -5.95 5.68
CA THR A 9 1.46 -6.93 5.14
C THR A 9 0.72 -7.86 4.17
N LEU A 10 0.17 -7.31 3.09
CA LEU A 10 -0.91 -7.95 2.35
C LEU A 10 -0.42 -8.98 1.34
N THR A 11 0.57 -8.65 0.52
CA THR A 11 0.93 -9.53 -0.60
C THR A 11 2.42 -9.89 -0.66
N GLY A 12 2.69 -11.19 -0.79
CA GLY A 12 4.01 -11.66 -1.19
C GLY A 12 4.41 -11.17 -2.59
N ALA A 13 3.44 -10.83 -3.45
CA ALA A 13 3.70 -10.27 -4.78
C ALA A 13 4.40 -8.90 -4.70
N CYS A 14 3.93 -7.99 -3.84
CA CYS A 14 4.58 -6.70 -3.63
C CYS A 14 5.99 -6.87 -3.06
N ALA A 15 6.14 -7.74 -2.04
CA ALA A 15 7.44 -8.06 -1.46
C ALA A 15 8.44 -8.63 -2.49
N ARG A 16 7.98 -9.50 -3.40
CA ARG A 16 8.81 -10.06 -4.47
C ARG A 16 9.20 -9.03 -5.53
N ALA A 17 8.36 -8.02 -5.77
CA ALA A 17 8.63 -6.98 -6.75
C ALA A 17 9.58 -5.89 -6.22
N LEU A 18 9.38 -5.46 -4.98
CA LEU A 18 10.07 -4.29 -4.41
C LEU A 18 11.13 -4.64 -3.35
N GLY A 19 11.17 -5.90 -2.89
CA GLY A 19 12.12 -6.35 -1.89
C GLY A 19 11.82 -5.83 -0.47
N PRO A 20 12.79 -5.93 0.45
CA PRO A 20 12.58 -5.67 1.88
C PRO A 20 12.78 -4.21 2.29
N GLN A 21 13.15 -3.30 1.40
CA GLN A 21 13.56 -1.94 1.77
C GLN A 21 12.49 -0.87 1.55
N MET A 22 11.42 -1.18 0.81
CA MET A 22 10.37 -0.21 0.49
C MET A 22 9.01 -0.87 0.38
N SER A 23 7.96 -0.09 0.65
CA SER A 23 6.57 -0.52 0.46
C SER A 23 6.05 -0.20 -0.94
N GLY A 24 5.00 -0.89 -1.36
CA GLY A 24 4.18 -0.45 -2.48
C GLY A 24 3.09 0.51 -1.99
N VAL A 25 2.80 1.55 -2.76
CA VAL A 25 1.58 2.35 -2.60
C VAL A 25 0.71 2.26 -3.85
N LEU A 26 -0.58 1.97 -3.66
CA LEU A 26 -1.60 1.94 -4.71
C LEU A 26 -2.73 2.85 -4.28
N GLY A 27 -3.40 3.53 -5.20
CA GLY A 27 -4.50 4.41 -4.83
C GLY A 27 -5.31 4.91 -6.00
N ASN A 28 -6.50 5.41 -5.69
CA ASN A 28 -7.48 5.88 -6.68
C ASN A 28 -7.47 7.40 -6.87
N ASP A 29 -6.73 8.14 -6.04
CA ASP A 29 -6.58 9.59 -6.12
C ASP A 29 -5.11 10.00 -6.13
N GLN A 30 -4.64 10.52 -7.26
CA GLN A 30 -3.23 10.86 -7.42
C GLN A 30 -2.77 11.97 -6.46
N ARG A 31 -3.65 12.93 -6.12
CA ARG A 31 -3.29 14.00 -5.18
C ARG A 31 -3.02 13.45 -3.79
N PHE A 32 -3.85 12.52 -3.32
CA PHE A 32 -3.68 11.87 -2.03
C PHE A 32 -2.48 10.90 -2.04
N VAL A 33 -2.30 10.10 -3.10
CA VAL A 33 -1.10 9.25 -3.25
C VAL A 33 0.18 10.09 -3.21
N ASN A 34 0.21 11.26 -3.85
CA ASN A 34 1.35 12.17 -3.77
C ASN A 34 1.64 12.65 -2.33
N GLN A 35 0.61 12.85 -1.50
CA GLN A 35 0.82 13.19 -0.08
C GLN A 35 1.43 12.02 0.70
N VAL A 36 1.01 10.78 0.42
CA VAL A 36 1.60 9.57 1.02
C VAL A 36 3.07 9.42 0.60
N VAL A 37 3.38 9.61 -0.68
CA VAL A 37 4.76 9.55 -1.21
C VAL A 37 5.63 10.66 -0.60
N ALA A 38 5.09 11.86 -0.42
CA ALA A 38 5.81 12.95 0.24
C ALA A 38 6.09 12.64 1.72
N ALA A 39 5.13 12.07 2.45
CA ALA A 39 5.32 11.65 3.84
C ALA A 39 6.39 10.55 3.95
N ALA A 40 6.32 9.54 3.08
CA ALA A 40 7.34 8.49 2.97
C ALA A 40 8.76 9.04 2.78
N ALA A 41 8.92 10.03 1.89
CA ALA A 41 10.20 10.70 1.65
C ALA A 41 10.68 11.52 2.85
N ALA A 42 9.77 12.17 3.58
CA ALA A 42 10.11 12.96 4.77
C ALA A 42 10.53 12.10 5.97
N THR A 43 10.10 10.83 6.02
CA THR A 43 10.31 9.94 7.16
C THR A 43 11.35 8.86 6.93
N ASP A 44 11.99 8.80 5.76
CA ASP A 44 12.89 7.71 5.38
C ASP A 44 12.17 6.34 5.50
N GLU A 45 10.91 6.30 5.05
CA GLU A 45 10.11 5.08 4.87
C GLU A 45 9.66 5.04 3.41
N GLN A 46 10.64 4.82 2.52
CA GLN A 46 10.47 4.94 1.08
C GLN A 46 9.34 4.06 0.52
N THR A 47 8.42 4.65 -0.24
CA THR A 47 7.36 3.91 -0.94
C THR A 47 7.48 4.09 -2.44
N TRP A 48 7.06 3.09 -3.21
CA TRP A 48 6.98 3.16 -4.67
C TRP A 48 5.53 3.05 -5.14
N GLN A 49 5.10 3.99 -5.98
CA GLN A 49 3.74 3.95 -6.51
C GLN A 49 3.63 2.85 -7.57
N LEU A 50 2.81 1.84 -7.27
CA LEU A 50 2.42 0.79 -8.20
C LEU A 50 1.11 1.18 -8.90
N PRO A 51 0.87 0.71 -10.14
CA PRO A 51 -0.32 1.07 -10.88
C PRO A 51 -1.57 0.39 -10.33
N LEU A 52 -2.68 1.14 -10.22
CA LEU A 52 -4.02 0.59 -9.99
C LEU A 52 -4.71 0.28 -11.33
N GLU A 53 -4.11 -0.61 -12.13
CA GLU A 53 -4.54 -0.90 -13.51
C GLU A 53 -5.86 -1.70 -13.54
N ARG A 54 -6.94 -1.02 -13.95
CA ARG A 54 -8.31 -1.54 -13.93
C ARG A 54 -8.54 -2.72 -14.88
N LYS A 55 -7.68 -2.92 -15.90
CA LYS A 55 -7.74 -4.09 -16.77
C LYS A 55 -7.58 -5.42 -16.02
N TYR A 56 -7.00 -5.41 -14.82
CA TYR A 56 -6.88 -6.61 -13.99
C TYR A 56 -8.12 -6.90 -13.11
N ARG A 57 -9.11 -5.99 -13.05
CA ARG A 57 -10.31 -6.15 -12.22
C ARG A 57 -11.15 -7.41 -12.54
N PRO A 58 -11.31 -7.86 -13.80
CA PRO A 58 -12.01 -9.11 -14.08
C PRO A 58 -11.35 -10.35 -13.44
N ALA A 59 -10.07 -10.27 -13.06
CA ALA A 59 -9.38 -11.38 -12.42
C ALA A 59 -9.96 -11.74 -11.04
N ILE A 60 -10.71 -10.83 -10.40
CA ILE A 60 -11.37 -11.05 -9.10
C ILE A 60 -12.88 -11.25 -9.21
N ASP A 61 -13.43 -11.46 -10.42
CA ASP A 61 -14.84 -11.82 -10.60
C ASP A 61 -15.12 -13.22 -10.03
N SER A 62 -16.33 -13.42 -9.51
CA SER A 62 -16.81 -14.67 -8.92
C SER A 62 -18.08 -15.14 -9.61
N TYR A 63 -18.24 -16.45 -9.75
CA TYR A 63 -19.47 -17.07 -10.29
C TYR A 63 -20.60 -17.16 -9.25
N ILE A 64 -20.28 -16.99 -7.96
CA ILE A 64 -21.20 -17.24 -6.84
C ILE A 64 -21.48 -15.97 -6.04
N ALA A 65 -20.45 -15.16 -5.81
CA ALA A 65 -20.51 -13.95 -5.01
C ALA A 65 -20.22 -12.72 -5.87
N ASP A 66 -20.30 -11.53 -5.29
CA ASP A 66 -20.00 -10.27 -6.00
C ASP A 66 -18.54 -10.22 -6.49
N MET A 67 -17.62 -10.86 -5.76
CA MET A 67 -16.20 -11.00 -6.11
C MET A 67 -15.54 -12.13 -5.31
N LYS A 68 -14.34 -12.55 -5.73
CA LYS A 68 -13.45 -13.45 -4.99
C LYS A 68 -12.24 -12.70 -4.44
N ASN A 69 -11.70 -13.19 -3.33
CA ASN A 69 -10.57 -12.58 -2.63
C ASN A 69 -9.18 -12.97 -3.17
N VAL A 70 -9.12 -13.73 -4.27
CA VAL A 70 -7.87 -14.14 -4.93
C VAL A 70 -7.96 -13.82 -6.41
N GLY A 71 -6.98 -13.06 -6.91
CA GLY A 71 -6.86 -12.66 -8.31
C GLY A 71 -5.89 -13.53 -9.12
N GLY A 72 -5.34 -12.95 -10.19
CA GLY A 72 -4.31 -13.59 -11.04
C GLY A 72 -2.88 -13.21 -10.64
N GLU A 73 -1.95 -13.32 -11.59
CA GLU A 73 -0.50 -13.12 -11.41
C GLU A 73 -0.11 -11.72 -10.87
N ALA A 74 -0.91 -10.70 -11.17
CA ALA A 74 -0.69 -9.32 -10.71
C ALA A 74 -1.15 -9.13 -9.25
N GLY A 75 -0.69 -9.99 -8.34
CA GLY A 75 -1.25 -10.16 -6.99
C GLY A 75 -1.38 -8.86 -6.18
N ALA A 76 -0.37 -7.99 -6.21
CA ALA A 76 -0.41 -6.69 -5.52
C ALA A 76 -1.51 -5.78 -6.10
N ILE A 77 -1.64 -5.74 -7.43
CA ILE A 77 -2.64 -4.92 -8.12
C ILE A 77 -4.04 -5.50 -7.91
N THR A 78 -4.24 -6.81 -8.04
CA THR A 78 -5.55 -7.42 -7.86
C THR A 78 -6.03 -7.35 -6.41
N ALA A 79 -5.12 -7.42 -5.43
CA ALA A 79 -5.45 -7.19 -4.03
C ALA A 79 -5.86 -5.73 -3.77
N ALA A 80 -5.12 -4.75 -4.31
CA ALA A 80 -5.52 -3.36 -4.21
C ALA A 80 -6.85 -3.06 -4.92
N LEU A 81 -7.10 -3.65 -6.09
CA LEU A 81 -8.40 -3.54 -6.77
C LEU A 81 -9.53 -4.13 -5.92
N PHE A 82 -9.30 -5.23 -5.21
CA PHE A 82 -10.27 -5.78 -4.27
C PHE A 82 -10.56 -4.78 -3.14
N LEU A 83 -9.54 -4.17 -2.54
CA LEU A 83 -9.71 -3.18 -1.47
C LEU A 83 -10.45 -1.92 -1.94
N ASP A 84 -10.15 -1.44 -3.15
CA ASP A 84 -10.75 -0.23 -3.72
C ASP A 84 -12.29 -0.30 -3.79
N GLU A 85 -12.86 -1.49 -4.00
CA GLU A 85 -14.31 -1.72 -4.05
C GLU A 85 -15.01 -1.35 -2.73
N PHE A 86 -14.27 -1.32 -1.61
CA PHE A 86 -14.78 -1.00 -0.28
C PHE A 86 -14.51 0.45 0.14
N THR A 87 -13.90 1.27 -0.72
CA THR A 87 -13.55 2.67 -0.42
C THR A 87 -14.69 3.65 -0.72
N SER A 88 -15.74 3.19 -1.39
CA SER A 88 -16.84 4.02 -1.88
C SER A 88 -16.38 5.19 -2.78
N GLY A 89 -15.26 5.04 -3.48
CA GLY A 89 -14.71 6.08 -4.36
C GLY A 89 -14.13 7.30 -3.64
N LEU A 90 -13.98 7.24 -2.32
CA LEU A 90 -13.28 8.28 -1.55
C LEU A 90 -11.78 8.26 -1.90
N PRO A 91 -11.07 9.40 -1.77
CA PRO A 91 -9.62 9.45 -1.98
C PRO A 91 -8.93 8.42 -1.10
N TRP A 92 -8.23 7.49 -1.73
CA TRP A 92 -7.72 6.31 -1.04
C TRP A 92 -6.31 5.95 -1.49
N ALA A 93 -5.51 5.49 -0.53
CA ALA A 93 -4.20 4.90 -0.74
C ALA A 93 -3.98 3.70 0.18
N HIS A 94 -3.53 2.59 -0.40
CA HIS A 94 -3.11 1.37 0.28
C HIS A 94 -1.59 1.27 0.32
N LEU A 95 -1.04 1.03 1.50
CA LEU A 95 0.37 0.71 1.73
C LEU A 95 0.54 -0.81 1.90
N ASP A 96 1.10 -1.49 0.91
CA ASP A 96 1.52 -2.89 1.05
C ASP A 96 2.95 -2.94 1.60
N ILE A 97 3.04 -3.29 2.88
CA ILE A 97 4.28 -3.31 3.65
C ILE A 97 4.82 -4.72 3.87
N ALA A 98 4.35 -5.71 3.12
CA ALA A 98 4.81 -7.09 3.25
C ALA A 98 6.33 -7.24 3.06
N GLY A 99 6.92 -6.44 2.16
CA GLY A 99 8.36 -6.39 1.96
C GLY A 99 9.12 -5.91 3.20
N PRO A 100 8.91 -4.67 3.66
CA PRO A 100 9.70 -4.09 4.74
C PRO A 100 9.26 -4.48 6.15
N MET A 101 8.36 -5.45 6.33
CA MET A 101 7.84 -5.82 7.66
C MET A 101 8.90 -6.35 8.64
N TRP A 102 10.01 -6.88 8.12
CA TRP A 102 11.03 -7.58 8.90
C TRP A 102 12.45 -7.24 8.43
N SER A 103 13.36 -7.03 9.39
CA SER A 103 14.79 -6.88 9.15
C SER A 103 15.54 -8.16 9.53
N ASP A 104 16.34 -8.70 8.63
CA ASP A 104 17.16 -9.91 8.85
C ASP A 104 18.42 -9.65 9.69
N GLY A 105 18.80 -8.38 9.86
CA GLY A 105 19.94 -7.95 10.65
C GLY A 105 19.77 -6.52 11.14
N ASP A 106 20.83 -5.98 11.74
CA ASP A 106 20.83 -4.60 12.19
C ASP A 106 21.21 -3.69 11.02
N ALA A 107 20.47 -2.59 10.86
CA ALA A 107 20.67 -1.65 9.76
C ALA A 107 20.35 -0.21 10.22
N GLY A 108 21.41 0.56 10.49
CA GLY A 108 21.26 1.92 11.03
C GLY A 108 20.59 1.89 12.40
N TRP A 109 19.37 2.41 12.48
CA TRP A 109 18.55 2.43 13.70
C TRP A 109 17.62 1.20 13.81
N LEU A 110 17.50 0.39 12.76
CA LEU A 110 16.73 -0.85 12.78
C LEU A 110 17.53 -1.97 13.44
N GLN A 111 16.85 -2.76 14.26
CA GLN A 111 17.36 -4.00 14.83
C GLN A 111 16.76 -5.19 14.07
N ARG A 112 17.42 -6.35 14.12
CA ARG A 112 16.84 -7.59 13.64
C ARG A 112 15.47 -7.85 14.27
N GLY A 113 14.45 -8.05 13.43
CA GLY A 113 13.08 -8.26 13.89
C GLY A 113 12.04 -7.44 13.12
N ALA A 114 10.88 -7.25 13.74
CA ALA A 114 9.80 -6.43 13.20
C ALA A 114 10.21 -4.95 13.15
N THR A 115 10.06 -4.33 11.99
CA THR A 115 10.53 -2.95 11.74
C THR A 115 9.53 -1.87 12.16
N ALA A 116 8.26 -2.25 12.37
CA ALA A 116 7.14 -1.32 12.52
C ALA A 116 7.02 -0.29 11.38
N TYR A 117 7.43 -0.72 10.17
CA TYR A 117 7.41 0.11 8.97
C TYR A 117 6.05 0.77 8.73
N GLY A 118 6.08 2.06 8.37
CA GLY A 118 4.89 2.86 8.09
C GLY A 118 4.43 3.68 9.30
N THR A 119 4.96 3.43 10.49
CA THR A 119 4.57 4.20 11.70
C THR A 119 4.94 5.67 11.56
N ARG A 120 6.18 5.99 11.14
CA ARG A 120 6.63 7.38 11.01
C ARG A 120 5.94 8.06 9.84
N LEU A 121 5.80 7.35 8.71
CA LEU A 121 5.06 7.79 7.53
C LEU A 121 3.64 8.19 7.90
N LEU A 122 2.89 7.34 8.62
CA LEU A 122 1.50 7.61 8.98
C LEU A 122 1.35 8.79 9.95
N ILE A 123 2.28 8.95 10.90
CA ILE A 123 2.34 10.14 11.77
C ILE A 123 2.55 11.39 10.92
N ASN A 124 3.59 11.40 10.06
CA ASN A 124 3.90 12.56 9.23
C ASN A 124 2.78 12.89 8.24
N LEU A 125 2.17 11.88 7.61
CA LEU A 125 1.02 12.04 6.73
C LEU A 125 -0.15 12.71 7.47
N SER A 126 -0.41 12.30 8.71
CA SER A 126 -1.49 12.87 9.53
C SER A 126 -1.22 14.34 9.89
N GLU A 127 0.03 14.68 10.23
CA GLU A 127 0.44 16.05 10.54
C GLU A 127 0.43 16.97 9.31
N ALA A 128 0.87 16.45 8.16
CA ALA A 128 1.02 17.20 6.92
C ALA A 128 -0.21 17.13 5.99
N PHE A 129 -1.28 16.44 6.42
CA PHE A 129 -2.46 16.18 5.60
C PHE A 129 -3.11 17.48 5.10
N LYS A 130 -3.32 17.57 3.79
CA LYS A 130 -4.03 18.67 3.15
C LYS A 130 -5.37 18.18 2.62
N ARG A 131 -6.45 18.73 3.17
CA ARG A 131 -7.80 18.60 2.61
C ARG A 131 -7.81 19.20 1.19
N ARG A 132 -8.69 18.64 0.36
CA ARG A 132 -8.96 19.16 -0.99
C ARG A 132 -9.51 20.57 -0.95
#